data_AF-A0A2V3IU44-F1
#
_entry.id   AF-A0A2V3IU44-F1
#
_cell.length_a   1.000
_cell.length_b   1.000
_cell.length_c   1.000
_cell.angle_alpha   90.00
_cell.angle_beta   90.00
_cell.angle_gamma   90.00
#
_symmetry.space_group_name_H-M   'P 1'
#
loop_
_entity.id
_entity.type
_entity.pdbx_description
1 polymer ?
#
loop_
_entity_poly.entity_id
_entity_poly.type
_entity_poly.pdbx_seq_one_letter_code
_entity_poly.pdbx_strand_id
1 'polypeptide(L)'
;MIRDPALHSALRRLIRAKNAAFRNDLEMLKVATQTLRDQAHQHRSPPAEKRQHLLSEIEQAISFLRNNVVQAPLNQRGNYVFDATRINESNLR
;
A
#
# COMPACT_ATOMS: atom_id res chain seq x y z
N MET A 1 5.71 9.15 -15.69
CA MET A 1 4.34 9.33 -15.17
C MET A 1 3.35 8.53 -16.01
N ILE A 2 2.53 7.72 -15.35
CA ILE A 2 1.44 6.94 -15.97
C ILE A 2 0.44 7.92 -16.59
N ARG A 3 0.06 7.68 -17.85
CA ARG A 3 -0.83 8.60 -18.60
C ARG A 3 -2.32 8.35 -18.35
N ASP A 4 -2.68 7.15 -17.91
CA ASP A 4 -4.05 6.79 -17.58
C ASP A 4 -4.47 7.43 -16.24
N PRO A 5 -5.53 8.26 -16.20
CA PRO A 5 -5.95 8.97 -14.98
C PRO A 5 -6.38 8.03 -13.84
N ALA A 6 -7.04 6.90 -14.16
CA ALA A 6 -7.52 5.96 -13.16
C ALA A 6 -6.35 5.23 -12.51
N LEU A 7 -5.40 4.72 -13.31
CA LEU A 7 -4.19 4.10 -12.81
C LEU A 7 -3.31 5.08 -12.02
N HIS A 8 -3.23 6.34 -12.46
CA HIS A 8 -2.51 7.37 -11.70
C HIS A 8 -3.17 7.65 -10.34
N SER A 9 -4.50 7.74 -10.29
CA SER A 9 -5.23 7.88 -9.02
C SER A 9 -5.00 6.69 -8.08
N ALA A 10 -5.09 5.47 -8.60
CA ALA A 10 -4.84 4.24 -7.85
C ALA A 10 -3.40 4.17 -7.32
N LEU A 11 -2.40 4.51 -8.13
CA LEU A 11 -0.99 4.56 -7.72
C LEU A 11 -0.77 5.55 -6.57
N ARG A 12 -1.42 6.72 -6.59
CA ARG A 12 -1.34 7.68 -5.46
C ARG A 12 -1.93 7.11 -4.17
N ARG A 13 -3.03 6.35 -4.25
CA ARG A 13 -3.60 5.67 -3.08
C ARG A 13 -2.66 4.59 -2.54
N LEU A 14 -2.02 3.83 -3.43
CA LEU A 14 -1.02 2.82 -3.05
C LEU A 14 0.20 3.44 -2.36
N ILE A 15 0.71 4.57 -2.86
CA ILE A 15 1.81 5.29 -2.20
C ILE A 15 1.43 5.72 -0.78
N ARG A 16 0.20 6.22 -0.59
CA ARG A 16 -0.30 6.59 0.75
C ARG A 16 -0.42 5.37 1.67
N ALA A 17 -0.95 4.25 1.16
CA ALA A 17 -1.07 3.00 1.91
C ALA A 17 0.32 2.47 2.35
N LYS A 18 1.29 2.44 1.42
CA LYS A 18 2.70 2.08 1.70
C LYS A 18 3.30 2.97 2.79
N ASN A 19 3.14 4.28 2.68
CA ASN A 19 3.70 5.23 3.66
C ASN A 19 3.07 5.05 5.05
N ALA A 20 1.80 4.67 5.13
CA ALA A 20 1.16 4.36 6.40
C ALA A 20 1.64 3.02 6.96
N ALA A 21 1.74 1.99 6.11
CA ALA A 21 2.12 0.63 6.49
C ALA A 21 3.57 0.52 6.99
N PHE A 22 4.50 1.25 6.37
CA PHE A 22 5.93 1.17 6.69
C PHE A 22 6.49 2.43 7.36
N ARG A 23 5.65 3.24 8.01
CA ARG A 23 6.02 4.58 8.54
C ARG A 23 7.34 4.59 9.32
N ASN A 24 7.58 3.55 10.13
CA ASN A 24 8.73 3.47 11.02
C ASN A 24 9.81 2.50 10.50
N ASP A 25 9.66 1.99 9.28
CA ASP A 25 10.60 1.08 8.63
C ASP A 25 11.15 1.75 7.37
N LEU A 26 12.22 2.54 7.56
CA LEU A 26 12.82 3.35 6.50
C LEU A 26 13.41 2.48 5.38
N GLU A 27 13.97 1.31 5.71
CA GLU A 27 14.51 0.38 4.72
C GLU A 27 13.38 -0.22 3.88
N MET A 28 12.29 -0.69 4.50
CA MET A 28 11.12 -1.16 3.75
C MET A 28 10.47 -0.05 2.94
N LEU A 29 10.42 1.19 3.44
CA LEU A 29 9.96 2.34 2.65
C LEU A 29 10.83 2.55 1.41
N LYS A 30 12.15 2.46 1.54
CA LYS A 30 13.09 2.63 0.42
C LYS A 30 12.88 1.54 -0.63
N VAL A 31 12.89 0.26 -0.22
CA VAL A 31 12.68 -0.88 -1.12
C VAL A 31 11.32 -0.80 -1.81
N ALA A 32 10.24 -0.60 -1.05
CA ALA A 32 8.89 -0.52 -1.62
C ALA A 32 8.72 0.69 -2.56
N THR A 33 9.41 1.80 -2.29
CA THR A 33 9.40 2.97 -3.19
C THR A 33 10.10 2.65 -4.51
N GLN A 34 11.23 1.93 -4.46
CA GLN A 34 11.94 1.52 -5.67
C GLN A 34 11.09 0.57 -6.51
N THR A 35 10.51 -0.48 -5.89
CA THR A 35 9.62 -1.42 -6.57
C THR A 35 8.44 -0.71 -7.25
N LEU A 36 7.79 0.24 -6.57
CA LEU A 36 6.69 1.00 -7.17
C LEU A 36 7.12 1.85 -8.36
N ARG A 37 8.33 2.44 -8.31
CA ARG A 37 8.87 3.18 -9.45
C ARG A 37 9.09 2.26 -10.63
N ASP A 38 9.75 1.14 -10.41
CA ASP A 38 10.07 0.18 -11.47
C ASP A 38 8.79 -0.34 -12.14
N GLN A 39 7.79 -0.71 -11.35
CA GLN A 39 6.47 -1.12 -11.83
C GLN A 39 5.74 0.00 -12.60
N ALA A 40 5.76 1.24 -12.10
CA ALA A 40 5.16 2.38 -12.78
C ALA A 40 5.87 2.75 -14.10
N HIS A 41 7.17 2.47 -14.19
CA HIS A 41 7.95 2.63 -15.43
C HIS A 41 7.60 1.54 -16.44
N GLN A 42 7.57 0.28 -16.02
CA GLN A 42 7.18 -0.87 -16.86
C GLN A 42 5.75 -0.72 -17.42
N HIS A 43 4.85 -0.18 -16.61
CA HIS A 43 3.43 -0.01 -16.97
C HIS A 43 3.04 1.45 -17.22
N ARG A 44 3.92 2.24 -17.85
CA ARG A 44 3.65 3.68 -18.10
C ARG A 44 2.45 3.93 -19.01
N SER A 45 2.26 3.07 -20.02
CA SER A 45 1.17 3.12 -21.00
C SER A 45 0.67 1.71 -21.31
N PRO A 46 -0.03 1.06 -20.38
CA PRO A 46 -0.46 -0.32 -20.56
C PRO A 46 -1.57 -0.40 -21.63
N PRO A 47 -1.62 -1.49 -22.41
CA PRO A 47 -2.72 -1.79 -23.32
C PRO A 47 -4.07 -1.73 -22.59
N ALA A 48 -5.13 -1.33 -23.29
CA ALA A 48 -6.46 -1.14 -22.69
C ALA A 48 -6.96 -2.38 -21.93
N GLU A 49 -6.74 -3.57 -22.53
CA GLU A 49 -7.07 -4.88 -21.96
C GLU A 49 -6.38 -5.17 -20.61
N LYS A 50 -5.20 -4.59 -20.35
CA LYS A 50 -4.44 -4.81 -19.10
C LYS A 50 -4.75 -3.79 -18.01
N ARG A 51 -5.43 -2.68 -18.34
CA ARG A 51 -5.69 -1.59 -17.38
C ARG A 51 -6.55 -2.05 -16.21
N GLN A 52 -7.60 -2.81 -16.49
CA GLN A 52 -8.51 -3.28 -15.45
C GLN A 52 -7.81 -4.26 -14.49
N HIS A 53 -6.95 -5.13 -15.04
CA HIS A 53 -6.12 -6.04 -14.25
C HIS A 53 -5.19 -5.27 -13.33
N LEU A 54 -4.42 -4.31 -13.85
CA LEU A 54 -3.50 -3.49 -13.07
C LEU A 54 -4.22 -2.67 -11.99
N LEU A 55 -5.40 -2.13 -12.28
CA LEU A 55 -6.23 -1.47 -11.28
C LEU A 55 -6.61 -2.44 -10.16
N SER A 56 -7.04 -3.65 -10.50
CA SER A 56 -7.41 -4.68 -9.52
C SER A 56 -6.23 -5.07 -8.63
N GLU A 57 -5.05 -5.29 -9.21
CA GLU A 57 -3.82 -5.60 -8.47
C GLU A 57 -3.43 -4.46 -7.51
N ILE A 58 -3.53 -3.20 -7.96
CA ILE A 58 -3.25 -2.05 -7.10
C ILE A 58 -4.24 -2.01 -5.92
N GLU A 59 -5.53 -2.25 -6.14
CA GLU A 59 -6.53 -2.27 -5.06
C GLU A 59 -6.30 -3.43 -4.09
N GLN A 60 -5.92 -4.61 -4.58
CA GLN A 60 -5.57 -5.76 -3.74
C GLN A 60 -4.33 -5.44 -2.89
N ALA A 61 -3.29 -4.84 -3.47
CA ALA A 61 -2.10 -4.43 -2.73
C ALA A 61 -2.43 -3.38 -1.65
N ILE A 62 -3.30 -2.41 -1.95
CA ILE A 62 -3.77 -1.43 -0.95
C ILE A 62 -4.50 -2.13 0.20
N SER A 63 -5.41 -3.05 -0.11
CA SER A 63 -6.16 -3.81 0.89
C SER A 63 -5.21 -4.64 1.76
N PHE A 64 -4.26 -5.33 1.13
CA PHE A 64 -3.24 -6.10 1.83
C PHE A 64 -2.45 -5.24 2.80
N LEU A 65 -1.90 -4.11 2.33
CA LEU A 65 -1.10 -3.20 3.16
C LEU A 65 -1.88 -2.65 4.35
N ARG A 66 -3.18 -2.36 4.18
CA ARG A 66 -4.02 -1.81 5.26
C ARG A 66 -4.39 -2.84 6.32
N ASN A 67 -4.60 -4.09 5.91
CA ASN A 67 -5.17 -5.12 6.77
C ASN A 67 -4.12 -6.06 7.36
N ASN A 68 -2.98 -6.24 6.68
CA ASN A 68 -1.99 -7.25 7.06
C ASN A 68 -0.66 -6.64 7.56
N VAL A 69 -0.41 -5.36 7.26
CA VAL A 69 0.79 -4.68 7.79
C VAL A 69 0.37 -3.84 8.99
N VAL A 70 0.44 -4.46 10.16
CA VAL A 70 0.20 -3.78 11.44
C VAL A 70 1.54 -3.26 11.96
N GLN A 71 1.72 -1.94 11.99
CA GLN A 71 2.78 -1.31 12.77
C GLN A 71 2.18 -0.60 13.98
N ALA A 72 2.53 -1.06 15.18
CA ALA A 72 2.18 -0.39 16.42
C ALA A 72 2.99 0.92 16.54
N PRO A 73 2.36 2.10 16.63
CA PRO A 73 3.09 3.33 16.89
C PRO A 73 3.75 3.28 18.28
N LEU A 74 5.00 3.73 18.38
CA LEU A 74 5.62 3.99 19.68
C LEU A 74 4.98 5.23 20.30
N ASN A 75 4.63 5.17 21.59
CA ASN A 75 4.24 6.37 22.33
C ASN A 75 5.48 7.19 22.77
N GLN A 76 5.23 8.37 23.33
CA GLN A 76 6.28 9.28 23.84
C GLN A 76 7.18 8.66 24.93
N ARG A 77 6.79 7.51 25.49
CA ARG A 77 7.55 6.77 26.51
C ARG A 77 8.32 5.59 25.93
N GLY A 78 8.31 5.40 24.61
CA GLY A 78 9.00 4.29 23.93
C GLY A 78 8.27 2.95 23.98
N ASN A 79 7.00 2.91 24.39
CA ASN A 79 6.19 1.69 24.38
C ASN A 79 5.37 1.57 23.11
N TYR A 80 5.25 0.37 22.55
CA TYR A 80 4.36 0.09 21.43
C TYR A 80 2.89 0.21 21.86
N VAL A 81 2.11 1.05 21.18
CA VAL A 81 0.67 1.17 21.37
C VAL A 81 -0.02 0.25 20.37
N PHE A 82 -0.64 -0.81 20.88
CA PHE A 82 -1.54 -1.63 20.08
C PHE A 82 -2.92 -0.99 20.08
N ASP A 83 -3.39 -0.56 18.91
CA ASP A 83 -4.77 -0.12 18.75
C ASP A 83 -5.64 -1.34 18.47
N ALA A 84 -6.14 -1.97 19.53
CA ALA A 84 -6.90 -3.22 19.48
C ALA A 84 -8.27 -3.09 18.76
N THR A 85 -8.68 -1.88 18.38
CA THR A 85 -9.96 -1.60 17.72
C THR A 85 -10.04 -2.05 16.25
N ARG A 86 -8.94 -2.52 15.64
CA ARG A 86 -8.93 -3.01 14.24
C ARG A 86 -8.91 -4.53 14.07
N ILE A 87 -8.90 -5.31 15.16
CA ILE A 87 -9.03 -6.76 15.07
C ILE A 87 -10.53 -7.06 14.89
N ASN A 88 -10.97 -6.98 13.64
CA ASN A 88 -12.34 -7.27 13.25
C ASN A 88 -12.67 -8.74 13.61
N GLU A 89 -13.85 -8.92 14.18
CA GLU A 89 -14.50 -10.14 14.68
C GLU A 89 -14.84 -11.14 13.54
N SER A 90 -13.91 -11.37 12.61
CA SER A 90 -14.15 -12.19 11.40
C SER A 90 -13.72 -13.66 11.54
N ASN A 91 -13.06 -14.03 12.65
CA ASN A 91 -12.51 -15.39 12.86
C ASN A 91 -13.12 -16.11 14.08
N LEU A 92 -14.32 -15.75 14.52
CA LEU A 92 -15.07 -16.48 15.54
C LEU A 92 -16.46 -16.85 15.03
N ARG A 93 -16.53 -17.61 13.93
CA ARG A 93 -17.68 -18.46 13.57
C ARG A 93 -17.21 -19.71 12.84
#